data_AF-A0A671P656-F1
#
_entry.id   AF-A0A671P656-F1
#
_cell.length_a   1.000
_cell.length_b   1.000
_cell.length_c   1.000
_cell.angle_alpha   90.00
_cell.angle_beta   90.00
_cell.angle_gamma   90.00
#
_symmetry.space_group_name_H-M   'P 1'
#
loop_
_entity.id
_entity.type
_entity.pdbx_description
1 polymer ?
#
loop_
_entity_poly.entity_id
_entity_poly.type
_entity_poly.pdbx_seq_one_letter_code
_entity_poly.pdbx_strand_id
1 'polypeptide(L)' 'MATTFEQMRANVGKLLRGIDRYNPENLSTLERYVDTQARENTYDLEANLGVLKL' A
#
# COMPACT_ATOMS: atom_id res chain seq x y z
N MET A 1 -12.64 -8.83 -14.59
CA MET A 1 -11.45 -9.27 -13.84
C MET A 1 -11.00 -8.09 -13.01
N ALA A 2 -11.01 -8.17 -11.68
CA ALA A 2 -10.43 -7.11 -10.87
C ALA A 2 -8.94 -7.01 -11.21
N THR A 3 -8.46 -5.81 -11.54
CA THR A 3 -7.05 -5.58 -11.80
C THR A 3 -6.24 -5.94 -10.55
N THR A 4 -5.03 -6.45 -10.74
CA THR A 4 -4.12 -6.84 -9.65
C THR A 4 -3.94 -5.70 -8.63
N PHE A 5 -3.99 -4.45 -9.08
CA PHE A 5 -3.98 -3.26 -8.25
C PHE A 5 -5.16 -3.14 -7.28
N GLU A 6 -6.40 -3.38 -7.68
CA GLU A 6 -7.57 -3.25 -6.80
C GLU A 6 -7.53 -4.28 -5.66
N GLN A 7 -7.02 -5.48 -5.93
CA GLN A 7 -6.79 -6.49 -4.89
C GLN A 7 -5.68 -6.05 -3.91
N MET A 8 -4.58 -5.49 -4.41
CA MET A 8 -3.52 -4.95 -3.55
C MET A 8 -4.01 -3.77 -2.72
N ARG A 9 -4.80 -2.87 -3.30
CA ARG A 9 -5.39 -1.71 -2.62
C ARG A 9 -6.28 -2.13 -1.46
N ALA A 10 -7.13 -3.14 -1.66
CA ALA A 10 -7.98 -3.67 -0.59
C ALA A 10 -7.15 -4.28 0.55
N ASN A 11 -6.01 -4.90 0.25
CA ASN A 11 -5.12 -5.47 1.27
C ASN A 11 -4.37 -4.36 2.03
N VAL A 12 -3.78 -3.40 1.31
CA VAL A 12 -3.09 -2.24 1.88
C VAL A 12 -4.03 -1.40 2.75
N GLY A 13 -5.27 -1.19 2.30
CA GLY A 13 -6.30 -0.50 3.08
C GLY A 13 -6.68 -1.21 4.39
N LYS A 14 -6.44 -2.52 4.53
CA LYS A 14 -6.57 -3.23 5.81
C LYS A 14 -5.34 -3.02 6.70
N LEU A 15 -4.15 -3.06 6.11
CA LEU A 15 -2.87 -2.88 6.83
C LEU A 15 -2.71 -1.46 7.40
N LEU A 16 -3.23 -0.46 6.70
CA LEU A 16 -3.18 0.94 7.15
C LEU A 16 -4.20 1.27 8.26
N ARG A 17 -5.12 0.34 8.57
CA ARG A 17 -6.08 0.51 9.66
C ARG A 17 -5.50 0.02 10.98
N GLY A 18 -5.74 0.78 12.05
CA GLY A 18 -5.38 0.38 13.40
C GLY A 18 -3.88 0.52 13.69
N ILE A 19 -3.34 -0.43 14.46
CA ILE A 19 -1.95 -0.40 14.95
C ILE A 19 -0.93 -0.93 13.92
N ASP A 20 -1.39 -1.72 12.94
CA ASP A 20 -0.53 -2.36 11.93
C ASP A 20 0.17 -1.36 11.01
N ARG A 21 -0.35 -0.12 10.92
CA ARG A 21 0.29 1.01 10.23
C ARG A 21 1.65 1.40 10.81
N TYR A 22 2.00 0.92 12.00
CA TYR A 22 3.27 1.15 12.66
C TYR A 22 4.18 -0.08 12.66
N ASN A 23 3.73 -1.20 12.07
CA ASN A 23 4.53 -2.42 12.00
C ASN A 23 5.54 -2.31 10.84
N PRO A 24 6.86 -2.25 11.10
CA PRO A 24 7.88 -2.16 10.06
C PRO A 24 7.90 -3.38 9.13
N GLU A 25 7.35 -4.53 9.53
CA GLU A 25 7.23 -5.71 8.66
C GLU A 25 6.35 -5.44 7.42
N ASN A 26 5.42 -4.48 7.53
CA ASN A 26 4.54 -4.10 6.44
C ASN A 26 5.23 -3.24 5.37
N LEU A 27 6.43 -2.70 5.65
CA LEU A 27 7.15 -1.81 4.73
C LEU A 27 7.39 -2.48 3.37
N SER A 28 7.83 -3.73 3.36
CA SER A 28 8.07 -4.50 2.13
C SER A 28 6.82 -4.64 1.25
N THR A 29 5.63 -4.76 1.86
CA THR A 29 4.36 -4.84 1.14
C THR A 29 3.97 -3.48 0.57
N LEU A 30 4.20 -2.41 1.33
CA LEU A 30 3.91 -1.04 0.90
C LEU A 30 4.86 -0.58 -0.21
N GLU A 31 6.15 -0.89 -0.15
CA GLU A 31 7.12 -0.60 -1.21
C GLU A 31 6.74 -1.27 -2.53
N ARG A 32 6.36 -2.55 -2.47
CA ARG A 32 5.85 -3.26 -3.66
C ARG A 32 4.57 -2.63 -4.19
N TYR A 33 3.72 -2.12 -3.32
CA TYR A 33 2.50 -1.42 -3.73
C TYR A 33 2.82 -0.08 -4.43
N VAL A 34 3.83 0.65 -3.97
CA VAL A 34 4.33 1.88 -4.62
C VAL A 34 4.94 1.57 -5.99
N ASP A 35 5.69 0.48 -6.14
CA ASP A 35 6.22 0.05 -7.45
C ASP A 35 5.08 -0.27 -8.44
N THR A 36 4.02 -0.97 -7.99
CA THR A 36 2.83 -1.20 -8.81
C THR A 36 2.13 0.11 -9.20
N GLN A 37 2.01 1.07 -8.27
CA GLN A 37 1.45 2.40 -8.56
C GLN A 37 2.20 3.10 -9.71
N ALA A 38 3.54 3.07 -9.67
CA ALA A 38 4.36 3.67 -10.72
C ALA A 38 4.22 2.96 -12.08
N ARG A 39 4.13 1.63 -12.08
CA ARG A 39 3.99 0.83 -13.33
C ARG A 39 2.63 0.94 -13.97
N GLU A 40 1.57 0.98 -13.17
CA GLU A 40 0.18 1.02 -13.64
C GLU A 40 -0.38 2.44 -13.75
N ASN A 41 0.42 3.46 -13.43
CA ASN A 41 0.00 4.88 -13.38
C ASN A 41 -1.23 5.09 -12.48
N THR A 42 -1.20 4.48 -11.29
CA THR A 42 -2.22 4.61 -10.26
C THR A 42 -1.66 5.33 -9.03
N TYR A 43 -2.53 5.80 -8.15
CA TYR A 43 -2.12 6.62 -7.02
C TYR A 43 -2.99 6.38 -5.78
N ASP A 44 -2.34 6.14 -4.64
CA ASP A 44 -2.96 6.04 -3.33
C ASP A 44 -2.19 6.90 -2.30
N LEU A 45 -2.77 8.07 -1.99
CA LEU A 45 -2.18 9.04 -1.07
C LEU A 45 -1.95 8.46 0.33
N GLU A 46 -2.90 7.70 0.86
CA GLU A 46 -2.86 7.22 2.25
C GLU A 46 -1.74 6.19 2.43
N ALA A 47 -1.57 5.30 1.46
CA ALA A 47 -0.47 4.34 1.44
C ALA A 47 0.89 5.03 1.33
N ASN A 48 1.01 6.03 0.46
CA ASN A 48 2.27 6.75 0.24
C ASN A 48 2.69 7.53 1.49
N LEU A 49 1.75 8.18 2.18
CA LEU A 49 2.01 8.82 3.47
C LEU A 49 2.30 7.82 4.58
N GLY A 50 1.74 6.62 4.52
CA GLY A 50 2.04 5.51 5.43
C GLY A 50 3.50 5.07 5.33
N VAL A 51 4.02 4.94 4.10
CA VAL A 51 5.43 4.60 3.85
C VAL A 51 6.38 5.66 4.41
N LEU A 52 6.10 6.95 4.21
CA LEU A 52 6.97 8.03 4.69
C LEU A 52 6.98 8.20 6.22
N LYS A 53 5.99 7.62 6.92
CA LYS A 53 5.85 7.72 8.37
C LYS A 53 6.58 6.60 9.12
N LEU A 54 6.75 5.45 8.48
CA LEU A 54 7.48 4.28 8.99
C LEU A 54 8.98 4.47 8.79
#